data_AF-A0A7W5IDN5-F1
#
_entry.id   AF-A0A7W5IDN5-F1
#
_cell.length_a   1.000
_cell.length_b   1.000
_cell.length_c   1.000
_cell.angle_alpha   90.00
_cell.angle_beta   90.00
_cell.angle_gamma   90.00
#
_symmetry.space_group_name_H-M   'P 1'
#
loop_
_entity.id
_entity.type
_entity.pdbx_description
1 polymer ?
#
loop_
_entity_poly.entity_id
_entity_poly.type
_entity_poly.pdbx_seq_one_letter_code
_entity_poly.pdbx_strand_id
1 'polypeptide(L)'
;MKQPNDVFNDLQSKVSELLRNSPARDVERNVRAMLSQGFSKLELVTREEFDAQTQVLVRTRQRLEELERRVAELEQKLPVTASSTGQAS
;
A
#
# COMPACT_ATOMS: atom_id res chain seq x y z
N MET A 1 -36.61 10.69 0.69
CA MET A 1 -35.16 10.43 0.59
C MET A 1 -34.71 9.88 1.93
N LYS A 2 -34.23 8.63 2.01
CA LYS A 2 -33.81 8.02 3.29
C LYS A 2 -32.50 8.67 3.74
N GLN A 3 -32.44 9.15 4.98
CA GLN A 3 -31.24 9.83 5.47
C GLN A 3 -30.13 8.82 5.78
N PRO A 4 -28.84 9.22 5.70
CA PRO A 4 -27.72 8.34 6.04
C PRO A 4 -27.81 7.72 7.43
N ASN A 5 -28.40 8.44 8.40
CA ASN A 5 -28.63 7.94 9.76
C ASN A 5 -29.66 6.81 9.83
N ASP A 6 -30.67 6.81 8.94
CA ASP A 6 -31.73 5.78 8.96
C ASP A 6 -31.16 4.41 8.59
N VAL A 7 -30.19 4.38 7.69
CA VAL A 7 -29.52 3.13 7.25
C VAL A 7 -28.64 2.56 8.36
N PHE A 8 -27.96 3.42 9.12
CA PHE A 8 -27.15 3.00 10.26
C PHE A 8 -28.02 2.45 11.40
N ASN A 9 -29.12 3.13 11.71
CA ASN A 9 -30.07 2.70 12.74
C ASN A 9 -30.75 1.37 12.38
N ASP A 10 -31.11 1.16 11.10
CA ASP A 10 -31.71 -0.10 10.61
C ASP A 10 -30.70 -1.27 10.60
N LEU A 11 -29.41 -0.98 10.39
CA LEU A 11 -28.35 -1.98 10.52
C LEU A 11 -28.15 -2.37 11.99
N GLN A 12 -28.12 -1.39 12.90
CA GLN A 12 -27.95 -1.62 14.33
C GLN A 12 -29.10 -2.46 14.91
N SER A 13 -30.34 -2.16 14.54
CA SER A 13 -31.52 -2.91 15.00
C SER A 13 -31.47 -4.36 14.51
N LYS A 14 -31.17 -4.61 13.24
CA LYS A 14 -31.08 -5.95 12.66
C LYS A 14 -29.93 -6.78 13.25
N VAL A 15 -28.77 -6.16 13.51
CA VAL A 15 -27.66 -6.83 14.19
C VAL A 15 -28.05 -7.21 15.62
N SER A 16 -28.68 -6.29 16.35
CA SER A 16 -29.13 -6.57 17.73
C SER A 16 -30.22 -7.65 17.79
N GLU A 17 -31.09 -7.72 16.79
CA GLU A 17 -32.16 -8.71 16.69
C GLU A 17 -31.60 -10.10 16.34
N LEU A 18 -30.64 -10.17 15.41
CA LEU A 18 -29.92 -11.40 15.09
C LEU A 18 -29.14 -11.93 16.30
N LEU A 19 -28.51 -11.06 17.09
CA LEU A 19 -27.80 -11.42 18.32
C LEU A 19 -28.73 -11.94 19.42
N ARG A 20 -29.95 -11.39 19.55
CA ARG A 20 -30.95 -11.86 20.55
C ARG A 20 -31.60 -13.18 20.15
N ASN A 21 -31.79 -13.40 18.85
CA ASN A 21 -32.58 -14.53 18.34
C ASN A 21 -31.73 -15.70 17.82
N SER A 22 -30.41 -15.56 17.73
CA SER A 22 -29.51 -16.61 17.20
C SER A 22 -28.60 -17.19 18.29
N PRO A 23 -28.35 -18.51 18.28
CA PRO A 23 -27.32 -19.10 19.12
C PRO A 23 -25.97 -18.41 18.92
N ALA A 24 -25.21 -18.22 20.01
CA ALA A 24 -23.90 -17.55 19.96
C ALA A 24 -22.95 -18.14 18.89
N ARG A 25 -23.07 -19.45 18.61
CA ARG A 25 -22.29 -20.14 17.56
C ARG A 25 -22.64 -19.73 16.13
N ASP A 26 -23.89 -19.41 15.84
CA ASP A 26 -24.31 -19.01 14.49
C ASP A 26 -23.88 -17.56 14.18
N VAL A 27 -23.92 -16.71 15.20
CA VAL A 27 -23.35 -15.35 15.14
C VAL A 27 -21.85 -15.41 14.88
N GLU A 28 -21.13 -16.20 15.66
CA GLU A 28 -19.67 -16.38 15.51
C GLU A 28 -19.33 -16.85 14.09
N ARG A 29 -20.07 -17.84 13.56
CA ARG A 29 -19.89 -18.34 12.20
C ARG A 29 -20.12 -17.27 11.14
N ASN A 30 -21.20 -16.49 11.25
CA ASN A 30 -21.53 -15.43 10.29
C ASN A 30 -20.52 -14.28 10.33
N VAL A 31 -20.10 -13.84 11.53
CA VAL A 31 -19.07 -12.81 11.69
C VAL A 31 -17.74 -13.29 11.08
N ARG A 32 -17.34 -14.54 11.35
CA ARG A 32 -16.13 -15.11 10.76
C ARG A 32 -16.21 -15.16 9.23
N ALA A 33 -17.34 -15.57 8.67
CA ALA A 33 -17.54 -15.60 7.22
C ALA A 33 -17.48 -14.18 6.60
N MET A 34 -18.07 -13.17 7.24
CA MET A 34 -18.00 -11.78 6.79
C MET A 34 -16.58 -11.23 6.86
N LEU A 35 -15.83 -11.49 7.94
CA LEU A 35 -14.43 -11.08 8.07
C LEU A 35 -13.55 -11.77 7.04
N SER A 36 -13.71 -13.08 6.85
CA SER A 36 -13.00 -13.83 5.80
C SER A 36 -13.30 -13.27 4.42
N GLN A 37 -14.56 -12.99 4.09
CA GLN A 37 -14.94 -12.38 2.82
C GLN A 37 -14.40 -10.95 2.68
N GLY A 38 -14.34 -10.18 3.78
CA GLY A 38 -13.73 -8.86 3.81
C GLY A 38 -12.23 -8.92 3.52
N PHE A 39 -11.51 -9.82 4.19
CA PHE A 39 -10.08 -10.06 3.96
C PHE A 39 -9.79 -10.59 2.56
N SER A 40 -10.63 -11.43 1.98
CA SER A 40 -10.48 -11.88 0.59
C SER A 40 -10.68 -10.78 -0.46
N LYS A 41 -11.35 -9.68 -0.10
CA LYS A 41 -11.52 -8.51 -0.98
C LYS A 41 -10.39 -7.49 -0.84
N LEU A 42 -9.56 -7.61 0.20
CA LEU A 42 -8.36 -6.81 0.36
C LEU A 42 -7.21 -7.54 -0.34
N GLU A 43 -6.38 -6.82 -1.08
CA GLU A 43 -5.11 -7.35 -1.60
C GLU A 43 -4.10 -7.49 -0.45
N LEU A 44 -4.36 -8.44 0.44
CA LEU A 44 -3.52 -8.69 1.60
C LEU A 44 -2.25 -9.38 1.13
N VAL A 45 -1.12 -8.74 1.40
CA VAL A 45 0.18 -9.40 1.37
C VAL A 45 0.47 -9.98 2.74
N THR A 46 1.12 -11.14 2.78
CA THR A 46 1.60 -11.71 4.03
C THR A 46 2.66 -10.79 4.65
N ARG A 47 2.84 -10.90 5.96
CA ARG A 47 3.88 -10.12 6.65
C ARG A 47 5.28 -10.44 6.08
N GLU A 48 5.52 -11.70 5.74
CA GLU A 48 6.79 -12.17 5.19
C GLU A 48 7.07 -11.55 3.81
N GLU A 49 6.07 -11.48 2.93
CA GLU A 49 6.18 -10.82 1.62
C GLU A 49 6.44 -9.31 1.76
N PHE A 50 5.77 -8.65 2.71
CA PHE A 50 6.01 -7.24 3.00
C PHE A 50 7.44 -6.98 3.46
N ASP A 51 7.94 -7.81 4.38
CA ASP A 51 9.31 -7.70 4.90
C ASP A 51 10.33 -7.96 3.78
N ALA A 52 10.08 -8.93 2.90
CA ALA A 52 10.92 -9.21 1.73
C ALA A 52 10.97 -8.01 0.74
N GLN A 53 9.81 -7.40 0.43
CA GLN A 53 9.76 -6.22 -0.44
C GLN A 53 10.50 -5.03 0.19
N THR A 54 10.40 -4.85 1.50
CA THR A 54 11.12 -3.82 2.24
C THR A 54 12.64 -3.99 2.09
N GLN A 55 13.15 -5.23 2.20
CA GLN A 55 14.58 -5.51 2.02
C GLN A 55 15.04 -5.24 0.58
N VAL A 56 14.23 -5.60 -0.42
CA VAL A 56 14.51 -5.29 -1.83
C VAL A 56 14.58 -3.78 -2.05
N LEU A 57 13.66 -3.01 -1.47
CA LEU A 57 13.65 -1.54 -1.53
C LEU A 57 14.91 -0.93 -0.91
N VAL A 58 15.32 -1.41 0.28
CA VAL A 58 16.55 -0.95 0.95
C VAL A 58 17.76 -1.17 0.05
N ARG A 59 17.93 -2.39 -0.49
CA ARG A 59 19.04 -2.72 -1.40
C ARG A 59 19.02 -1.87 -2.67
N THR A 60 17.82 -1.58 -3.19
CA THR A 60 17.66 -0.78 -4.41
C THR A 60 18.07 0.67 -4.17
N ARG A 61 17.70 1.26 -3.01
CA ARG A 61 18.15 2.61 -2.63
C ARG A 61 19.68 2.69 -2.49
N GLN A 62 20.29 1.72 -1.81
CA GLN A 62 21.75 1.67 -1.67
C GLN A 62 22.46 1.63 -3.04
N ARG A 63 21.95 0.80 -3.96
CA ARG A 63 22.48 0.71 -5.32
C ARG A 63 22.25 1.99 -6.12
N LEU A 64 21.11 2.65 -5.93
CA LEU A 64 20.79 3.91 -6.58
C LEU A 64 21.78 4.99 -6.13
N GLU A 65 21.99 5.15 -4.83
CA GLU A 65 22.96 6.11 -4.25
C GLU A 65 24.39 5.85 -4.76
N GLU A 66 24.80 4.58 -4.86
CA GLU A 66 26.11 4.21 -5.43
C GLU A 66 26.23 4.62 -6.90
N LEU A 67 25.19 4.37 -7.70
CA LEU A 67 25.17 4.74 -9.12
C LEU A 67 25.16 6.26 -9.31
N GLU A 68 24.33 6.98 -8.54
CA GLU A 68 24.30 8.45 -8.55
C GLU A 68 25.68 9.04 -8.24
N ARG A 69 26.37 8.49 -7.24
CA ARG A 69 27.74 8.90 -6.93
C ARG A 69 28.71 8.65 -8.08
N ARG A 70 28.66 7.46 -8.68
CA ARG A 70 29.52 7.11 -9.83
C ARG A 70 29.26 8.04 -11.02
N VAL A 71 28.00 8.37 -11.29
CA VAL A 71 27.63 9.32 -12.34
C VAL A 71 28.21 10.70 -12.04
N ALA A 72 28.03 11.22 -10.83
CA ALA A 72 28.60 12.52 -10.43
C ALA A 72 30.13 12.56 -10.58
N GLU A 73 30.84 11.49 -10.19
CA GLU A 73 32.28 11.38 -10.37
C GLU A 73 32.70 11.37 -11.84
N LEU A 74 31.89 10.78 -12.73
CA LEU A 74 32.13 10.78 -14.18
C LEU A 74 31.82 12.15 -14.80
N GLU A 75 30.73 12.79 -14.39
CA GLU A 75 30.36 14.14 -14.83
C GLU A 75 31.43 15.17 -14.47
N GLN A 76 32.08 15.04 -13.30
CA GLN A 76 33.20 15.90 -12.92
C GLN A 76 34.47 15.67 -13.76
N LYS A 77 34.66 14.46 -14.28
CA LYS A 77 35.83 14.09 -15.11
C LYS A 77 35.63 14.46 -16.58
N LEU A 78 34.39 14.70 -17.00
CA LEU A 78 34.10 15.18 -18.34
C LEU A 78 34.37 16.69 -18.39
N PRO A 79 35.35 17.16 -19.19
CA PRO A 79 35.43 18.58 -19.48
C PRO A 79 34.12 19.01 -20.15
N VAL A 80 33.54 20.12 -19.71
CA VAL A 80 32.42 20.78 -20.40
C VAL A 80 32.93 21.22 -21.78
N THR A 81 32.87 20.33 -22.76
CA THR A 81 33.27 20.57 -24.15
C THR A 81 32.25 21.45 -24.89
N ALA A 82 31.29 22.06 -24.19
CA ALA A 82 30.18 22.79 -24.81
C ALA A 82 30.39 24.32 -24.97
N SER A 83 31.57 24.88 -24.64
CA SER A 83 31.73 26.34 -24.57
C SER A 83 32.71 27.00 -25.57
N SER A 84 33.34 26.26 -26.51
CA SER A 84 34.40 26.86 -27.37
C SER A 84 34.26 26.70 -28.89
N THR A 85 33.16 26.16 -29.43
CA THR A 85 32.99 25.99 -30.90
C THR A 85 32.25 27.15 -31.58
N GLY A 86 32.16 28.32 -30.94
CA GLY A 86 31.41 29.47 -31.46
C GLY A 86 32.08 30.82 -31.21
N GLN A 87 33.40 30.94 -31.40
CA GLN A 87 34.10 32.24 -31.39
C GLN A 87 35.48 32.13 -32.08
N ALA A 88 35.47 32.19 -33.41
CA ALA A 88 36.54 32.66 -34.30
C ALA A 88 35.95 32.50 -35.72
N SER A 89 35.41 33.57 -36.32
CA SER A 89 36.16 34.54 -37.14
C SER A 89 36.82 33.88 -38.35
#